data_AF-A0A3A8K903-F1
#
_entry.id   AF-A0A3A8K903-F1
#
_cell.length_a   1.000
_cell.length_b   1.000
_cell.length_c   1.000
_cell.angle_alpha   90.00
_cell.angle_beta   90.00
_cell.angle_gamma   90.00
#
_symmetry.space_group_name_H-M   'P 1'
#
loop_
_entity.id
_entity.type
_entity.pdbx_description
1 polymer ?
#
loop_
_entity_poly.entity_id
_entity_poly.type
_entity_poly.pdbx_seq_one_letter_code
_entity_poly.pdbx_strand_id
1 'polypeptide(L)'
;MSNLQRRGTDVEPRLDHREARALFLALADEELPAPQVQAVRSHLDGCVECRQGWDRYSSTVQRVRTLEREKAPPALASLVVGRVRRQRKFGLRGLHLAHANHRFPVEVLIPLLLAAAVGAFLLMAS
;
A
#
# COMPACT_ATOMS: atom_id res chain seq x y z
N MET A 1 27.93 -6.63 22.20
CA MET A 1 27.38 -5.34 22.66
C MET A 1 27.17 -4.49 21.43
N SER A 2 25.97 -4.55 20.86
CA SER A 2 25.65 -3.96 19.56
C SER A 2 24.86 -2.68 19.78
N ASN A 3 25.55 -1.56 19.67
CA ASN A 3 24.96 -0.27 19.36
C ASN A 3 25.79 0.29 18.22
N LEU A 4 25.16 0.58 17.08
CA LEU A 4 25.52 1.69 16.21
C LEU A 4 24.41 1.87 15.15
N GLN A 5 23.66 2.94 15.36
CA GLN A 5 23.11 3.84 14.34
C GLN A 5 22.02 3.29 13.40
N ARG A 6 20.76 3.48 13.82
CA ARG A 6 19.74 4.04 12.91
C ARG A 6 20.22 5.41 12.45
N ARG A 7 20.89 5.45 11.29
CA ARG A 7 21.24 6.68 10.60
C ARG A 7 20.07 7.04 9.70
N GLY A 8 19.37 8.12 10.04
CA GLY A 8 18.50 8.80 9.08
C GLY A 8 19.32 9.09 7.82
N THR A 9 18.80 8.64 6.68
CA THR A 9 19.34 9.00 5.39
C THR A 9 18.24 9.77 4.67
N ASP A 10 18.30 11.09 4.81
CA ASP A 10 17.69 12.06 3.91
C ASP A 10 18.46 12.03 2.58
N VAL A 11 18.62 10.84 2.02
CA VAL A 11 19.27 10.59 0.74
C VAL A 11 18.13 10.44 -0.25
N GLU A 12 17.99 11.42 -1.14
CA GLU A 12 17.14 11.34 -2.33
C GLU A 12 17.19 9.90 -2.88
N PRO A 13 16.08 9.15 -2.93
CA PRO A 13 16.12 7.75 -3.33
C PRO A 13 16.63 7.69 -4.76
N ARG A 14 17.89 7.30 -4.94
CA ARG A 14 18.50 7.09 -6.25
C ARG A 14 17.89 5.81 -6.81
N LEU A 15 16.81 5.98 -7.57
CA LEU A 15 16.13 4.87 -8.23
C LEU A 15 17.06 4.21 -9.24
N ASP A 16 17.07 2.88 -9.25
CA ASP A 16 17.63 2.14 -10.38
C ASP A 16 16.68 2.14 -11.59
N HIS A 17 17.15 1.69 -12.76
CA HIS A 17 16.32 1.66 -13.97
C HIS A 17 15.11 0.74 -13.87
N ARG A 18 15.21 -0.37 -13.13
CA ARG A 18 14.15 -1.35 -12.97
C ARG A 18 13.07 -0.81 -12.05
N GLU A 19 13.45 -0.20 -10.94
CA GLU A 19 12.59 0.48 -9.97
C GLU A 19 11.86 1.63 -10.65
N ALA A 20 12.57 2.50 -11.38
CA ALA A 20 11.95 3.58 -12.13
C ALA A 20 10.88 3.07 -13.11
N ARG A 21 11.18 2.01 -13.87
CA ARG A 21 10.21 1.37 -14.80
C ARG A 21 9.03 0.74 -14.09
N ALA A 22 9.24 0.14 -12.92
CA ALA A 22 8.16 -0.45 -12.13
C ALA A 22 7.13 0.60 -11.66
N LEU A 23 7.57 1.86 -11.49
CA LEU A 23 6.71 2.96 -11.06
C LEU A 23 5.95 3.64 -12.21
N PHE A 24 6.16 3.28 -13.48
CA PHE A 24 5.49 3.93 -14.61
C PHE A 24 3.96 3.80 -14.57
N LEU A 25 3.44 2.63 -14.18
CA LEU A 25 1.99 2.42 -14.08
C LEU A 25 1.36 3.39 -13.09
N ALA A 26 1.86 3.37 -11.85
CA ALA A 26 1.37 4.24 -10.79
C ALA A 26 1.61 5.73 -11.11
N LEU A 27 2.68 6.07 -11.84
CA LEU A 27 2.92 7.45 -12.29
C LEU A 27 1.87 7.90 -13.32
N ALA A 28 1.49 7.04 -14.27
CA ALA A 28 0.51 7.38 -15.30
C ALA A 28 -0.92 7.46 -14.76
N ASP A 29 -1.23 6.66 -13.74
CA ASP A 29 -2.53 6.68 -13.06
C ASP A 29 -2.60 7.71 -11.91
N GLU A 30 -1.54 8.50 -11.72
CA GLU A 30 -1.46 9.54 -10.67
C GLU A 30 -1.61 8.97 -9.23
N GLU A 31 -1.23 7.70 -9.04
CA GLU A 31 -1.36 6.97 -7.78
C GLU A 31 -0.07 7.01 -6.92
N LEU A 32 1.00 7.63 -7.41
CA LEU A 32 2.25 7.73 -6.67
C LEU A 32 2.20 8.82 -5.58
N PRO A 33 2.72 8.53 -4.36
CA PRO A 33 2.97 9.55 -3.35
C PRO A 33 3.94 10.63 -3.85
N ALA A 34 3.76 11.88 -3.41
CA ALA A 34 4.58 13.02 -3.86
C ALA A 34 6.11 12.80 -3.79
N PRO A 35 6.69 12.19 -2.75
CA PRO A 35 8.13 11.89 -2.71
C PRO A 35 8.59 10.94 -3.83
N GLN A 36 7.75 9.95 -4.19
CA GLN A 36 8.08 8.99 -5.25
C GLN A 36 7.92 9.61 -6.63
N VAL A 37 6.94 10.50 -6.82
CA VAL A 37 6.82 11.30 -8.05
C VAL A 37 8.09 12.09 -8.30
N GLN A 38 8.59 12.78 -7.27
CA GLN A 38 9.81 13.57 -7.39
C GLN A 38 11.03 12.71 -7.73
N ALA A 39 11.18 11.55 -7.08
CA ALA A 39 12.26 10.61 -7.34
C ALA A 39 12.25 10.04 -8.76
N VAL A 40 11.07 9.67 -9.29
CA VAL A 40 10.96 9.18 -10.67
C VAL A 40 11.27 10.31 -11.65
N ARG A 41 10.75 11.51 -11.44
CA ARG A 41 11.01 12.66 -12.31
C ARG A 41 12.49 13.01 -12.37
N SER A 42 13.17 13.06 -11.21
CA SER A 42 14.62 13.33 -11.16
C SER A 42 15.43 12.25 -11.89
N HIS A 43 15.02 10.98 -11.79
CA HIS A 43 15.64 9.90 -12.56
C HIS A 43 15.41 10.06 -14.09
N LEU A 44 14.19 10.39 -14.51
CA LEU A 44 13.86 10.62 -15.92
C LEU A 44 14.65 11.80 -16.51
N ASP A 45 14.87 12.85 -15.71
CA ASP A 45 15.67 14.01 -16.07
C ASP A 45 17.15 13.68 -16.29
N GLY A 46 17.67 12.67 -15.59
CA GLY A 46 19.06 12.21 -15.72
C GLY A 46 19.29 11.03 -16.66
N CYS A 47 18.25 10.26 -17.03
CA CYS A 47 18.39 9.01 -17.79
C CYS A 47 17.59 9.03 -19.11
N VAL A 48 18.30 9.03 -20.23
CA VAL A 48 17.71 9.00 -21.58
C VAL A 48 16.93 7.71 -21.83
N GLU A 49 17.45 6.56 -21.39
CA GLU A 49 16.79 5.25 -21.61
C GLU A 49 15.43 5.18 -20.90
N CYS A 50 15.39 5.58 -19.63
CA CYS A 50 14.14 5.61 -18.87
C CYS A 50 13.16 6.66 -19.41
N ARG A 51 13.65 7.82 -19.89
CA ARG A 51 12.82 8.84 -20.53
C ARG A 51 12.14 8.32 -21.80
N GLN A 52 12.90 7.70 -22.70
CA GLN A 52 12.33 7.09 -23.90
C GLN A 52 11.33 5.97 -23.56
N GLY A 53 11.63 5.18 -22.52
CA GLY A 53 10.71 4.17 -22.01
C GLY A 53 9.39 4.78 -21.53
N TRP A 54 9.48 5.88 -20.77
CA TRP A 54 8.34 6.63 -20.26
C TRP A 54 7.51 7.25 -21.38
N ASP A 55 8.14 7.85 -22.39
CA ASP A 55 7.43 8.47 -23.53
C ASP A 55 6.64 7.43 -24.34
N ARG A 56 7.22 6.24 -24.57
CA ARG A 56 6.53 5.12 -25.23
C ARG A 56 5.36 4.62 -24.40
N TYR A 57 5.55 4.49 -23.09
CA TYR A 57 4.51 4.03 -22.18
C TYR A 57 3.34 5.02 -22.10
N SER A 58 3.64 6.29 -21.80
CA SER A 58 2.64 7.36 -21.65
C SER A 58 1.87 7.62 -22.95
N SER A 59 2.52 7.61 -24.11
CA SER A 59 1.84 7.74 -25.40
C SER A 59 0.88 6.58 -25.69
N THR A 60 1.24 5.36 -25.29
CA THR A 60 0.36 4.19 -25.40
C THR A 60 -0.86 4.33 -24.50
N VAL A 61 -0.65 4.71 -23.23
CA VAL A 61 -1.75 4.97 -22.28
C VAL A 61 -2.68 6.05 -22.81
N GLN A 62 -2.13 7.13 -23.38
CA GLN A 62 -2.93 8.22 -23.94
C GLN A 62 -3.82 7.74 -25.09
N ARG A 63 -3.30 6.89 -25.99
CA ARG A 63 -4.09 6.29 -27.09
C ARG A 63 -5.21 5.41 -26.55
N VAL A 64 -4.95 4.60 -25.52
CA VAL A 64 -5.98 3.77 -24.89
C VAL A 64 -7.07 4.64 -24.25
N ARG A 65 -6.69 5.76 -23.61
CA ARG A 65 -7.64 6.71 -22.99
C ARG A 65 -8.54 7.42 -23.99
N THR A 66 -8.12 7.54 -25.26
CA THR A 66 -8.97 8.13 -26.33
C THR A 66 -10.03 7.19 -26.88
N LEU A 67 -9.98 5.90 -26.55
CA LEU A 67 -10.99 4.95 -27.00
C LEU A 67 -12.34 5.23 -26.34
N GLU A 68 -13.42 4.91 -27.06
CA GLU A 68 -14.77 5.02 -26.52
C GLU A 68 -14.92 4.12 -25.29
N ARG A 69 -15.43 4.68 -24.20
CA ARG A 69 -15.63 3.95 -22.96
C ARG A 69 -16.90 3.10 -23.07
N GLU A 70 -16.72 1.80 -23.18
CA GLU A 70 -17.83 0.85 -23.12
C GLU A 70 -18.53 0.92 -21.75
N LYS A 71 -19.86 0.89 -21.76
CA LYS A 71 -20.62 0.98 -20.51
C LYS A 71 -20.47 -0.33 -19.73
N ALA A 72 -20.07 -0.21 -18.47
CA ALA A 72 -20.01 -1.36 -17.58
C ALA A 72 -21.40 -2.03 -17.45
N PRO A 73 -21.49 -3.37 -17.43
CA PRO A 73 -22.75 -4.07 -17.19
C PRO A 73 -23.39 -3.62 -15.87
N PRO A 74 -24.73 -3.43 -15.81
CA PRO A 74 -25.40 -2.84 -14.66
C PRO A 74 -25.21 -3.65 -13.36
N ALA A 75 -25.04 -4.98 -13.47
CA ALA A 75 -24.77 -5.85 -12.34
C ALA A 75 -23.31 -5.81 -11.84
N LEU A 76 -22.37 -5.25 -12.60
CA LEU A 76 -20.95 -5.28 -12.24
C LEU A 76 -20.67 -4.51 -10.95
N ALA A 77 -21.29 -3.34 -10.79
CA ALA A 77 -21.11 -2.50 -9.62
C ALA A 77 -21.52 -3.23 -8.32
N SER A 78 -22.66 -3.90 -8.31
CA SER A 78 -23.13 -4.64 -7.14
C SER A 78 -22.27 -5.86 -6.83
N LEU A 79 -21.78 -6.56 -7.85
CA LEU A 79 -20.86 -7.70 -7.70
C LEU A 79 -19.52 -7.26 -7.10
N VAL A 80 -18.93 -6.16 -7.60
CA VAL A 80 -17.66 -5.62 -7.10
C VAL A 80 -17.83 -5.14 -5.66
N VAL A 81 -18.86 -4.35 -5.37
CA VAL A 81 -19.14 -3.88 -4.00
C VAL A 81 -19.36 -5.04 -3.03
N GLY A 82 -20.11 -6.07 -3.45
CA GLY A 82 -20.34 -7.27 -2.64
C GLY A 82 -19.05 -8.05 -2.35
N ARG A 83 -18.12 -8.12 -3.32
CA ARG A 83 -16.80 -8.73 -3.13
C ARG A 83 -15.91 -7.91 -2.21
N VAL A 84 -15.81 -6.60 -2.42
CA VAL A 84 -14.99 -5.69 -1.59
C VAL A 84 -15.47 -5.70 -0.14
N ARG A 85 -16.79 -5.68 0.10
CA ARG A 85 -17.37 -5.77 1.45
C ARG A 85 -17.03 -7.11 2.12
N ARG A 86 -17.10 -8.23 1.40
CA ARG A 86 -16.70 -9.54 1.93
C ARG A 86 -15.22 -9.56 2.30
N GLN A 87 -14.34 -9.10 1.42
CA GLN A 87 -12.90 -9.03 1.72
C GLN A 87 -12.59 -8.14 2.93
N ARG A 88 -13.28 -6.99 3.08
CA ARG A 88 -13.14 -6.15 4.29
C ARG A 88 -13.63 -6.83 5.56
N LYS A 89 -14.71 -7.62 5.50
CA LYS A 89 -15.25 -8.34 6.66
C LYS A 89 -14.39 -9.53 7.08
N PHE A 90 -13.78 -10.24 6.14
CA PHE A 90 -12.93 -11.40 6.41
C PHE A 90 -11.43 -11.05 6.58
N GLY A 91 -11.04 -9.80 6.33
CA GLY A 91 -9.66 -9.35 6.50
C GLY A 91 -9.36 -8.95 7.94
N LEU A 92 -8.57 -9.76 8.64
CA LEU A 92 -7.85 -9.41 9.89
C LEU A 92 -7.05 -8.09 9.81
N ARG A 93 -6.94 -7.48 8.61
CA ARG A 93 -6.43 -6.13 8.37
C ARG A 93 -7.14 -5.02 9.18
N GLY A 94 -8.44 -5.17 9.47
CA GLY A 94 -9.15 -4.21 10.32
C GLY A 94 -8.61 -4.16 11.77
N LEU A 95 -8.29 -5.33 12.33
CA LEU A 95 -7.63 -5.44 13.64
C LEU A 95 -6.19 -4.90 13.59
N HIS A 96 -5.44 -5.23 12.53
CA HIS A 96 -4.06 -4.75 12.37
C HIS A 96 -3.96 -3.22 12.25
N LEU A 97 -4.92 -2.56 11.59
CA LEU A 97 -5.01 -1.10 11.51
C LEU A 97 -5.54 -0.46 12.80
N ALA A 98 -6.42 -1.14 13.54
CA ALA A 98 -6.83 -0.69 14.87
C ALA A 98 -5.64 -0.66 15.85
N HIS A 99 -4.72 -1.63 15.77
CA HIS A 99 -3.46 -1.60 16.51
C HIS A 99 -2.49 -0.50 16.04
N ALA A 100 -2.57 -0.06 14.78
CA ALA A 100 -1.72 1.01 14.26
C ALA A 100 -2.20 2.41 14.70
N ASN A 101 -3.52 2.62 14.82
CA ASN A 101 -4.10 3.91 15.21
C ASN A 101 -4.31 4.05 16.72
N HIS A 102 -4.44 2.94 17.45
CA HIS A 102 -4.42 2.90 18.92
C HIS A 102 -3.19 2.10 19.35
N ARG A 103 -2.12 2.79 19.77
CA ARG A 103 -1.01 2.16 20.50
C ARG A 103 -1.53 1.70 21.87
N PHE A 104 -2.31 0.62 21.90
CA PHE A 104 -2.47 -0.12 23.14
C PHE A 104 -1.11 -0.76 23.46
N PRO A 105 -0.43 -0.35 24.55
CA PRO A 105 0.81 -0.99 24.95
C PRO A 105 0.56 -2.49 25.10
N VAL A 106 1.35 -3.29 24.39
CA VAL A 106 1.24 -4.76 24.39
C VAL A 106 1.37 -5.31 25.82
N GLU A 107 2.07 -4.54 26.67
CA GLU A 107 2.26 -4.73 28.10
C GLU A 107 0.93 -4.77 28.89
N VAL A 108 -0.14 -4.14 28.42
CA VAL A 108 -1.47 -4.16 29.07
C VAL A 108 -2.39 -5.23 28.47
N LEU A 109 -2.25 -5.50 27.17
CA LEU A 109 -3.12 -6.44 26.46
C LEU A 109 -2.89 -7.89 26.92
N ILE A 110 -1.63 -8.28 27.10
CA ILE A 110 -1.25 -9.64 27.53
C ILE A 110 -1.80 -9.98 28.92
N PRO A 111 -1.56 -9.18 29.99
CA PRO A 111 -2.06 -9.52 31.32
C PRO A 111 -3.59 -9.50 31.39
N LEU A 112 -4.25 -8.62 30.64
CA LEU A 112 -5.71 -8.59 30.58
C LEU A 112 -6.30 -9.86 29.95
N LEU A 113 -5.70 -10.35 28.85
CA LEU A 113 -6.11 -11.60 28.23
C LEU A 113 -5.86 -12.82 29.13
N LEU A 114 -4.71 -12.85 29.83
CA LEU A 114 -4.42 -13.91 30.80
C LEU A 114 -5.41 -13.90 31.97
N ALA A 115 -5.71 -12.72 32.54
CA ALA A 115 -6.68 -12.59 33.61
C ALA A 115 -8.08 -13.05 33.18
N ALA A 116 -8.51 -12.69 31.96
CA ALA A 116 -9.77 -13.14 31.39
C ALA A 116 -9.81 -14.67 31.18
N ALA A 117 -8.72 -15.26 30.68
CA ALA A 117 -8.61 -16.70 30.49
C ALA A 117 -8.67 -17.48 31.81
N VAL A 118 -7.95 -16.99 32.83
CA VAL A 118 -7.99 -17.58 34.18
C VAL A 118 -9.37 -17.44 34.80
N GLY A 119 -10.01 -16.27 34.70
CA GLY A 119 -11.38 -16.08 35.19
C GLY A 119 -12.40 -16.99 34.52
N ALA A 120 -12.31 -17.15 33.20
CA ALA A 120 -13.17 -18.08 32.46
C ALA A 120 -12.92 -19.55 32.85
N PHE A 121 -11.66 -19.93 33.08
CA PHE A 121 -11.32 -21.28 33.55
C PHE A 121 -11.89 -21.55 34.94
N LEU A 122 -11.76 -20.60 35.87
CA LEU A 122 -12.31 -20.73 37.22
C LEU A 122 -13.84 -20.83 37.21
N LEU A 123 -14.53 -20.08 36.34
CA LEU A 123 -15.98 -20.16 36.17
C LEU A 123 -16.44 -21.47 35.52
N MET A 124 -15.62 -22.11 34.69
CA MET A 124 -15.91 -23.43 34.12
C MET A 124 -15.57 -24.57 35.08
N ALA A 125 -14.67 -24.34 36.04
CA ALA A 125 -14.21 -25.32 37.01
C ALA A 125 -15.01 -25.30 38.33
N SER A 126 -15.87 -24.30 38.53
CA SER A 126 -16.84 -24.19 39.64
C SER A 126 -18.18 -24.82 39.28
#